data_AF-A0A534Q612-F1
#
_entry.id   AF-A0A534Q612-F1
#
_cell.length_a   1.000
_cell.length_b   1.000
_cell.length_c   1.000
_cell.angle_alpha   90.00
_cell.angle_beta   90.00
_cell.angle_gamma   90.00
#
_symmetry.space_group_name_H-M   'P 1'
#
loop_
_entity.id
_entity.type
_entity.pdbx_description
1 polymer ?
#
loop_
_entity_poly.entity_id
_entity_poly.type
_entity_poly.pdbx_seq_one_letter_code
_entity_poly.pdbx_strand_id
1 'polypeptide(L)'
;MRGCAPARAWRLRSSARRCLRPCSTRSPRCPRSLTSWQELNEQAVSARSENVRRLHAAGVTIFAGSDTQSGVFPGPGLHRELQNLARAGLTPIEVIRAATLGPARFLAQSDTPDWGNVAVGQRADLLLVEGDPTRDVAALSAIRAVLQDGVPIARTPVENPDR
;
A
#
# COMPACT_ATOMS: atom_id res chain seq x y z
N MET A 1 -19.54 2.02 75.98
CA MET A 1 -18.26 1.28 76.08
C MET A 1 -17.43 1.57 74.84
N ARG A 2 -16.20 2.05 75.07
CA ARG A 2 -14.97 2.22 74.23
C ARG A 2 -14.99 1.46 72.88
N GLY A 3 -14.49 1.94 71.75
CA GLY A 3 -13.71 3.12 71.38
C GLY A 3 -13.15 2.93 69.94
N CYS A 4 -12.96 4.02 69.20
CA CYS A 4 -12.19 4.03 67.94
C CYS A 4 -10.70 3.84 68.21
N ALA A 5 -9.99 3.16 67.30
CA ALA A 5 -8.54 3.31 67.12
C ALA A 5 -8.13 3.07 65.64
N PRO A 6 -7.17 3.85 65.08
CA PRO A 6 -6.80 3.79 63.67
C PRO A 6 -5.40 3.17 63.37
N ALA A 7 -5.20 2.86 62.09
CA ALA A 7 -3.96 2.83 61.29
C ALA A 7 -2.87 1.77 61.55
N ARG A 8 -2.51 1.00 60.50
CA ARG A 8 -1.24 1.06 59.71
C ARG A 8 -0.87 -0.30 59.08
N ALA A 9 -0.44 -0.20 57.81
CA ALA A 9 0.61 -0.96 57.12
C ALA A 9 0.44 -2.46 56.72
N TRP A 10 0.45 -2.64 55.39
CA TRP A 10 1.11 -3.69 54.58
C TRP A 10 0.74 -5.17 54.75
N ARG A 11 0.03 -5.71 53.75
CA ARG A 11 0.32 -7.05 53.18
C ARG A 11 -0.28 -7.19 51.78
N LEU A 12 0.58 -7.53 50.82
CA LEU A 12 0.26 -7.98 49.47
C LEU A 12 -0.79 -9.09 49.51
N ARG A 13 -1.90 -8.93 48.79
CA ARG A 13 -2.74 -10.05 48.36
C ARG A 13 -3.18 -9.83 46.91
N SER A 14 -2.54 -10.59 46.04
CA SER A 14 -3.10 -11.13 44.82
C SER A 14 -4.53 -11.64 45.07
N SER A 15 -5.52 -10.94 44.51
CA SER A 15 -6.71 -11.59 43.98
C SER A 15 -7.29 -10.71 42.88
N ALA A 16 -6.73 -10.82 41.68
CA ALA A 16 -7.46 -10.50 40.48
C ALA A 16 -8.61 -11.52 40.40
N ARG A 17 -9.74 -11.21 41.07
CA ARG A 17 -11.00 -11.87 40.78
C ARG A 17 -11.39 -11.40 39.40
N ARG A 18 -11.01 -12.18 38.39
CA ARG A 18 -11.50 -12.09 37.03
C ARG A 18 -13.03 -12.23 37.11
N CYS A 19 -13.73 -11.10 37.07
CA CYS A 19 -15.17 -11.08 36.91
C CYS A 19 -15.50 -11.67 35.53
N LEU A 20 -15.66 -12.99 35.48
CA LEU A 20 -16.23 -13.73 34.34
C LEU A 20 -17.75 -13.53 34.33
N ARG A 21 -18.20 -12.27 34.23
CA ARG A 21 -19.60 -12.00 33.87
C ARG A 21 -19.65 -11.79 32.36
N PRO A 22 -20.45 -12.58 31.62
CA PRO A 22 -20.70 -12.28 30.21
C PRO A 22 -21.29 -10.88 30.15
N CYS A 23 -20.62 -10.01 29.39
CA CYS A 23 -21.03 -8.63 29.19
C CYS A 23 -22.46 -8.65 28.63
N SER A 24 -23.45 -8.21 29.42
CA SER A 24 -24.81 -8.09 28.93
C SER A 24 -24.81 -7.07 27.79
N THR A 25 -25.34 -7.47 26.65
CA THR A 25 -25.26 -6.82 25.33
C THR A 25 -25.97 -5.46 25.21
N ARG A 26 -26.20 -4.76 26.33
CA ARG A 26 -26.90 -3.47 26.41
C ARG A 26 -26.06 -2.32 26.98
N SER A 27 -24.74 -2.49 27.10
CA SER A 27 -23.86 -1.35 27.42
C SER A 27 -23.66 -0.48 26.16
N PRO A 28 -23.79 0.86 26.25
CA PRO A 28 -23.54 1.78 25.14
C PRO A 28 -22.07 1.83 24.69
N ARG A 29 -21.18 1.07 25.36
CA ARG A 29 -19.75 0.95 25.02
C ARG A 29 -19.42 -0.30 24.21
N CYS A 30 -20.42 -1.09 23.81
CA CYS A 30 -20.22 -2.20 22.89
C CYS A 30 -20.52 -1.71 21.47
N PRO A 31 -19.53 -1.62 20.56
CA PRO A 31 -19.80 -1.22 19.17
C PRO A 31 -20.81 -2.19 18.57
N ARG A 32 -21.94 -1.64 18.12
CA ARG A 32 -23.13 -2.40 17.70
C ARG A 32 -23.12 -2.75 16.21
N SER A 33 -22.17 -2.26 15.42
CA SER A 33 -22.15 -2.54 13.99
C SER A 33 -21.35 -3.81 13.72
N LEU A 34 -22.02 -4.81 13.16
CA LEU A 34 -21.40 -5.63 12.14
C LEU A 34 -21.14 -4.70 10.95
N THR A 35 -20.09 -3.88 11.05
CA THR A 35 -19.65 -3.03 9.94
C THR A 35 -19.40 -3.96 8.77
N SER A 36 -19.94 -3.62 7.59
CA SER A 36 -19.77 -4.50 6.45
C SER A 36 -18.28 -4.58 6.09
N TRP A 37 -17.87 -5.70 5.50
CA TRP A 37 -16.50 -5.81 4.98
C TRP A 37 -16.17 -4.69 3.99
N GLN A 38 -17.18 -4.21 3.25
CA GLN A 38 -17.05 -3.12 2.30
C GLN A 38 -16.68 -1.81 2.99
N GLU A 39 -17.44 -1.43 4.03
CA GLU A 39 -17.19 -0.20 4.80
C GLU A 39 -15.81 -0.21 5.47
N LEU A 40 -15.41 -1.34 6.07
CA LEU A 40 -14.08 -1.48 6.68
C LEU A 40 -12.97 -1.35 5.63
N ASN A 41 -13.17 -1.94 4.45
CA ASN A 41 -12.19 -1.86 3.38
C ASN A 41 -12.08 -0.43 2.81
N GLU A 42 -13.21 0.26 2.61
CA GLU A 42 -13.24 1.66 2.15
C GLU A 42 -12.51 2.59 3.13
N GLN A 43 -12.80 2.47 4.43
CA GLN A 43 -12.10 3.23 5.47
C GLN A 43 -10.60 2.94 5.45
N ALA A 44 -10.20 1.67 5.31
CA ALA A 44 -8.81 1.29 5.25
C ALA A 44 -8.12 1.82 3.98
N VAL A 45 -8.78 1.79 2.82
CA VAL A 45 -8.26 2.37 1.57
C VAL A 45 -8.08 3.88 1.71
N SER A 46 -9.07 4.58 2.27
CA SER A 46 -8.99 6.02 2.52
C SER A 46 -7.82 6.35 3.47
N ALA A 47 -7.66 5.60 4.56
CA ALA A 47 -6.57 5.82 5.51
C ALA A 47 -5.18 5.57 4.88
N ARG A 48 -5.05 4.52 4.05
CA ARG A 48 -3.80 4.23 3.32
C ARG A 48 -3.46 5.35 2.33
N SER A 49 -4.44 5.81 1.55
CA SER A 49 -4.25 6.91 0.60
C SER A 49 -3.81 8.20 1.32
N GLU A 50 -4.44 8.52 2.45
CA GLU A 50 -4.08 9.69 3.24
C GLU A 50 -2.67 9.58 3.84
N ASN A 51 -2.27 8.39 4.29
CA ASN A 51 -0.90 8.18 4.77
C ASN A 51 0.13 8.40 3.66
N VAL A 52 -0.10 7.88 2.45
CA VAL A 52 0.78 8.12 1.29
C VAL A 52 0.89 9.62 1.02
N ARG A 53 -0.24 10.34 1.00
CA ARG A 53 -0.26 11.79 0.79
C ARG A 53 0.59 12.53 1.83
N ARG A 54 0.46 12.17 3.11
CA ARG A 54 1.22 12.80 4.21
C ARG A 54 2.72 12.50 4.12
N LEU A 55 3.10 11.29 3.76
CA LEU A 55 4.50 10.89 3.57
C LEU A 55 5.12 11.61 2.37
N HIS A 56 4.41 11.66 1.25
CA HIS A 56 4.83 12.40 0.05
C HIS A 56 5.01 13.90 0.35
N ALA A 57 4.04 14.52 1.04
CA ALA A 57 4.14 15.92 1.47
C ALA A 57 5.31 16.18 2.44
N ALA A 58 5.75 15.15 3.18
CA ALA A 58 6.93 15.23 4.05
C ALA A 58 8.25 14.95 3.32
N GLY A 59 8.23 14.73 2.01
CA GLY A 59 9.42 14.45 1.20
C GLY A 59 9.96 13.02 1.34
N VAL A 60 9.17 12.10 1.87
CA VAL A 60 9.54 10.68 1.95
C VAL A 60 9.51 10.07 0.55
N THR A 61 10.56 9.32 0.22
CA THR A 61 10.62 8.56 -1.04
C THR A 61 9.55 7.46 -1.04
N ILE A 62 8.69 7.48 -2.06
CA ILE A 62 7.62 6.49 -2.27
C ILE A 62 7.96 5.58 -3.45
N PHE A 63 7.75 4.28 -3.28
CA PHE A 63 7.85 3.27 -4.34
C PHE A 63 6.51 2.61 -4.59
N ALA A 64 6.29 2.12 -5.81
CA ALA A 64 5.09 1.38 -6.17
C ALA A 64 5.25 -0.12 -5.89
N GLY A 65 4.22 -0.74 -5.30
CA GLY A 65 4.17 -2.18 -5.06
C GLY A 65 2.75 -2.67 -4.78
N SER A 66 2.35 -3.78 -5.40
CA SER A 66 0.95 -4.25 -5.40
C SER A 66 0.67 -5.45 -4.49
N ASP A 67 1.66 -5.94 -3.76
CA ASP A 67 1.56 -7.13 -2.91
C ASP A 67 0.91 -8.34 -3.61
N THR A 68 1.48 -8.70 -4.77
CA THR A 68 0.97 -9.64 -5.79
C THR A 68 0.75 -11.10 -5.32
N GLN A 69 0.76 -11.35 -4.02
CA GLN A 69 0.61 -12.66 -3.39
C GLN A 69 -0.69 -12.73 -2.57
N SER A 70 -1.28 -11.57 -2.28
CA SER A 70 -2.41 -11.37 -1.36
C SER A 70 -3.74 -11.18 -2.10
N GLY A 71 -4.04 -12.02 -3.09
CA GLY A 71 -5.27 -11.92 -3.90
C GLY A 71 -5.24 -10.80 -4.95
N VAL A 72 -4.05 -10.29 -5.29
CA VAL A 72 -3.84 -9.26 -6.31
C VAL A 72 -3.20 -9.88 -7.55
N PHE A 73 -3.82 -9.68 -8.73
CA PHE A 73 -3.31 -10.25 -9.98
C PHE A 73 -2.00 -9.60 -10.46
N PRO A 74 -0.99 -10.39 -10.87
CA PRO A 74 0.27 -9.87 -11.40
C PRO A 74 0.05 -9.09 -12.69
N GLY A 75 0.66 -7.90 -12.78
CA GLY A 75 0.45 -6.96 -13.88
C GLY A 75 -0.63 -5.93 -13.55
N PRO A 76 -1.94 -6.22 -13.71
CA PRO A 76 -3.01 -5.25 -13.45
C PRO A 76 -3.00 -4.67 -12.04
N GLY A 77 -2.59 -5.47 -11.04
CA GLY A 77 -2.46 -5.00 -9.66
C GLY A 77 -1.51 -3.82 -9.51
N LEU A 78 -0.37 -3.85 -10.21
CA LEU A 78 0.60 -2.76 -10.19
C LEU A 78 0.05 -1.53 -10.91
N HIS A 79 -0.58 -1.68 -12.08
CA HIS A 79 -1.20 -0.55 -12.78
C HIS A 79 -2.27 0.16 -11.94
N ARG A 80 -3.08 -0.61 -11.18
CA ARG A 80 -4.03 -0.05 -10.21
C ARG A 80 -3.32 0.73 -9.10
N GLU A 81 -2.20 0.22 -8.62
CA GLU A 81 -1.41 0.93 -7.60
C GLU A 81 -0.84 2.25 -8.12
N LEU A 82 -0.36 2.30 -9.37
CA LEU A 82 0.07 3.56 -9.97
C LEU A 82 -1.06 4.60 -10.00
N GLN A 83 -2.29 4.18 -10.31
CA GLN A 83 -3.46 5.06 -10.25
C GLN A 83 -3.78 5.48 -8.81
N ASN A 84 -3.61 4.61 -7.82
CA ASN A 84 -3.81 4.95 -6.41
C ASN A 84 -2.81 6.01 -5.94
N LEU A 85 -1.53 5.89 -6.33
CA LEU A 85 -0.50 6.87 -6.01
C LEU A 85 -0.82 8.24 -6.63
N ALA A 86 -1.28 8.27 -7.88
CA ALA A 86 -1.74 9.50 -8.51
C ALA A 86 -2.92 10.14 -7.75
N ARG A 87 -3.91 9.33 -7.36
CA ARG A 87 -5.04 9.77 -6.53
C ARG A 87 -4.62 10.26 -5.14
N ALA A 88 -3.54 9.71 -4.59
CA ALA A 88 -2.97 10.13 -3.33
C ALA A 88 -2.17 11.45 -3.43
N GLY A 89 -2.00 12.02 -4.63
CA GLY A 89 -1.44 13.35 -4.84
C GLY A 89 -0.05 13.37 -5.49
N LEU A 90 0.51 12.22 -5.88
CA LEU A 90 1.74 12.20 -6.67
C LEU A 90 1.44 12.67 -8.11
N THR A 91 2.31 13.49 -8.66
CA THR A 91 2.27 13.86 -10.08
C THR A 91 2.54 12.65 -10.97
N PRO A 92 2.08 12.63 -12.24
CA PRO A 92 2.33 11.49 -13.13
C PRO A 92 3.80 11.12 -13.25
N ILE A 93 4.71 12.10 -13.30
CA ILE A 93 6.14 11.85 -13.38
C ILE A 93 6.72 11.24 -12.09
N GLU A 94 6.19 11.63 -10.92
CA GLU A 94 6.58 11.01 -9.64
C GLU A 94 6.09 9.56 -9.57
N VAL A 95 4.88 9.27 -10.05
CA VAL A 95 4.37 7.90 -10.12
C VAL A 95 5.22 7.03 -11.04
N ILE A 96 5.60 7.53 -12.22
CA ILE A 96 6.51 6.80 -13.13
C ILE A 96 7.85 6.53 -12.45
N ARG A 97 8.42 7.53 -11.76
CA ARG A 97 9.68 7.36 -11.01
C ARG A 97 9.56 6.37 -9.86
N ALA A 98 8.44 6.36 -9.14
CA ALA A 98 8.16 5.42 -8.05
C ALA A 98 8.12 3.96 -8.53
N ALA A 99 7.85 3.73 -9.81
CA ALA A 99 7.82 2.41 -10.44
C ALA A 99 9.11 2.05 -11.21
N THR A 100 10.00 3.01 -11.46
CA THR A 100 11.18 2.83 -12.33
C THR A 100 12.48 3.23 -11.61
N LEU A 101 12.92 4.49 -11.75
CA LEU A 101 14.22 4.95 -11.27
C LEU A 101 14.36 4.91 -9.74
N GLY A 102 13.28 5.16 -8.99
CA GLY A 102 13.30 5.15 -7.53
C GLY A 102 13.71 3.78 -6.98
N PRO A 103 12.96 2.71 -7.28
CA PRO A 103 13.33 1.35 -6.92
C PRO A 103 14.70 0.93 -7.49
N ALA A 104 15.04 1.35 -8.71
CA ALA A 104 16.33 1.02 -9.32
C ALA A 104 17.51 1.54 -8.50
N ARG A 105 17.46 2.82 -8.10
CA ARG A 105 18.49 3.42 -7.25
C ARG A 105 18.60 2.73 -5.90
N PHE A 106 17.47 2.44 -5.29
CA PHE A 106 17.41 1.80 -3.98
C PHE A 106 18.00 0.38 -4.00
N LEU A 107 17.60 -0.44 -4.97
CA LEU A 107 18.04 -1.84 -5.07
C LEU A 107 19.50 -1.95 -5.52
N ALA A 108 19.92 -1.11 -6.48
CA ALA A 108 21.31 -1.08 -6.93
C ALA A 108 22.25 -0.38 -5.94
N GLN A 109 21.71 0.32 -4.92
CA GLN A 109 22.46 1.15 -3.98
C GLN A 109 23.36 2.17 -4.71
N SER A 110 22.84 2.77 -5.77
CA SER A 110 23.58 3.66 -6.67
C SER A 110 22.67 4.76 -7.20
N ASP A 111 23.19 5.99 -7.32
CA ASP A 111 22.46 7.10 -7.96
C ASP A 111 22.36 6.95 -9.48
N THR A 112 23.27 6.16 -10.06
CA THR A 112 23.37 5.85 -11.49
C THR A 112 23.24 4.34 -11.70
N PRO A 113 22.05 3.75 -11.48
CA PRO A 113 21.80 2.36 -11.81
C PRO A 113 21.89 2.16 -13.33
N ASP A 114 22.13 0.92 -13.76
CA ASP A 114 22.16 0.52 -15.17
C ASP A 114 20.76 0.28 -15.76
N TRP A 115 19.69 0.42 -14.97
CA TRP A 115 18.29 0.28 -15.38
C TRP A 115 17.35 1.28 -14.68
N GLY A 116 16.07 1.29 -15.09
CA GLY A 116 15.03 2.14 -14.50
C GLY A 116 14.99 3.57 -15.04
N ASN A 117 15.83 3.90 -16.03
CA ASN A 117 15.80 5.15 -16.76
C ASN A 117 16.12 4.89 -18.25
N VAL A 118 15.69 5.81 -19.12
CA VAL A 118 15.97 5.74 -20.57
C VAL A 118 17.12 6.67 -20.87
N ALA A 119 18.33 6.12 -20.94
CA ALA A 119 19.54 6.84 -21.34
C ALA A 119 20.51 5.93 -22.08
N VAL A 120 21.41 6.54 -22.86
CA VAL A 120 22.48 5.82 -23.57
C VAL A 120 23.36 5.07 -22.57
N GLY A 121 23.64 3.80 -22.86
CA GLY A 121 24.47 2.94 -22.00
C GLY A 121 23.70 2.22 -20.88
N GLN A 122 22.40 2.47 -20.70
CA GLN A 122 21.55 1.71 -19.79
C GLN A 122 20.90 0.51 -20.49
N ARG A 123 20.48 -0.48 -19.69
CA ARG A 123 19.75 -1.67 -20.14
C ARG A 123 18.47 -1.27 -20.87
N ALA A 124 18.23 -1.88 -22.03
CA ALA A 124 17.08 -1.60 -22.87
C ALA A 124 15.81 -2.34 -22.41
N ASP A 125 15.45 -2.15 -21.13
CA ASP A 125 14.18 -2.59 -20.55
C ASP A 125 13.14 -1.48 -20.73
N LEU A 126 12.34 -1.59 -21.80
CA LEU A 126 11.46 -0.50 -22.26
C LEU A 126 10.00 -0.93 -22.29
N LEU A 127 9.11 0.00 -21.92
CA LEU A 127 7.68 -0.12 -22.06
C LEU A 127 7.16 0.95 -23.04
N LEU A 128 6.62 0.51 -24.16
CA LEU A 128 5.94 1.40 -25.10
C LEU A 128 4.44 1.37 -24.84
N VAL A 129 3.83 2.54 -24.70
CA VAL A 129 2.40 2.69 -24.40
C VAL A 129 1.75 3.67 -25.37
N GLU A 130 0.44 3.54 -25.56
CA GLU A 130 -0.36 4.54 -26.25
C GLU A 130 -0.77 5.67 -25.31
N GLY A 131 -0.80 6.88 -25.86
CA GLY A 131 -1.11 8.08 -25.10
C GLY A 131 0.12 8.64 -24.38
N ASP A 132 -0.13 9.61 -23.48
CA ASP A 132 0.92 10.33 -22.77
C ASP A 132 0.87 10.03 -21.26
N PRO A 133 1.74 9.15 -20.74
CA PRO A 133 1.74 8.79 -19.33
C PRO A 133 2.25 9.92 -18.42
N THR A 134 2.84 10.98 -18.97
CA THR A 134 3.24 12.18 -18.20
C THR A 134 2.06 13.10 -17.92
N ARG A 135 0.94 12.90 -18.62
CA ARG A 135 -0.32 13.62 -18.41
C ARG A 135 -1.38 12.76 -17.73
N ASP A 136 -1.45 11.48 -18.10
CA ASP A 136 -2.41 10.53 -17.52
C ASP A 136 -1.73 9.17 -17.26
N VAL A 137 -1.58 8.84 -15.97
CA VAL A 137 -0.99 7.58 -15.50
C VAL A 137 -1.76 6.34 -16.03
N ALA A 138 -3.05 6.46 -16.35
CA ALA A 138 -3.82 5.35 -16.91
C ALA A 138 -3.29 4.87 -18.27
N ALA A 139 -2.62 5.76 -19.03
CA ALA A 139 -1.96 5.42 -20.29
C ALA A 139 -0.92 4.29 -20.13
N LEU A 140 -0.32 4.12 -18.94
CA LEU A 140 0.65 3.05 -18.67
C LEU A 140 0.07 1.64 -18.85
N SER A 141 -1.25 1.48 -18.83
CA SER A 141 -1.94 0.21 -19.09
C SER A 141 -2.16 -0.08 -20.59
N ALA A 142 -2.10 0.94 -21.44
CA ALA A 142 -2.31 0.84 -22.89
C ALA A 142 -1.01 0.40 -23.61
N ILE A 143 -0.42 -0.70 -23.16
CA ILE A 143 0.88 -1.18 -23.62
C ILE A 143 0.80 -1.63 -25.09
N ARG A 144 1.82 -1.30 -25.88
CA ARG A 144 2.01 -1.75 -27.27
C ARG A 144 3.18 -2.68 -27.44
N ALA A 145 4.28 -2.40 -26.76
CA ALA A 145 5.45 -3.27 -26.78
C ALA A 145 6.12 -3.29 -25.41
N VAL A 146 6.73 -4.43 -25.11
CA VAL A 146 7.63 -4.62 -23.97
C VAL A 146 8.94 -5.07 -24.58
N LEU A 147 10.04 -4.42 -24.22
CA LEU A 147 11.38 -4.86 -24.55
C LEU A 147 12.09 -5.20 -23.25
N GLN A 148 12.76 -6.35 -23.23
CA GLN A 148 13.62 -6.75 -22.13
C GLN A 148 15.02 -6.95 -22.71
N ASP A 149 15.99 -6.23 -22.18
CA ASP A 149 17.37 -6.23 -22.70
C ASP A 149 17.44 -5.98 -24.23
N GLY A 150 16.58 -5.09 -24.74
CA GLY A 150 16.50 -4.75 -26.17
C GLY A 150 15.77 -5.79 -27.03
N VAL A 151 15.34 -6.92 -26.45
CA VAL A 151 14.58 -7.95 -27.16
C VAL A 151 13.08 -7.72 -26.97
N PRO A 152 12.30 -7.55 -28.07
CA PRO A 152 10.85 -7.47 -27.98
C PRO A 152 10.25 -8.75 -27.39
N ILE A 153 9.42 -8.60 -26.36
CA ILE A 153 8.68 -9.70 -25.74
C ILE A 153 7.31 -9.83 -26.37
N ALA A 154 7.00 -11.03 -26.87
CA ALA A 154 5.69 -11.34 -27.43
C ALA A 154 4.60 -11.18 -26.36
N ARG A 155 3.59 -10.36 -26.65
CA ARG A 155 2.44 -10.15 -25.78
C ARG A 155 1.31 -11.07 -26.20
N THR A 156 1.40 -12.33 -25.81
CA THR A 156 0.28 -13.25 -25.94
C THR A 156 -0.77 -12.87 -24.88
N PRO A 157 -2.02 -12.58 -25.27
CA PRO A 157 -3.09 -12.44 -24.29
C PRO A 157 -3.13 -13.70 -23.42
N VAL A 158 -3.14 -13.54 -22.10
CA VAL A 158 -3.43 -14.66 -21.21
C VAL A 158 -4.88 -15.03 -21.46
N GLU A 159 -5.12 -16.15 -22.14
CA GLU A 159 -6.46 -16.70 -22.30
C GLU A 159 -7.02 -16.99 -20.91
N ASN A 160 -8.18 -16.41 -20.63
CA ASN A 160 -8.93 -16.75 -19.43
C ASN A 160 -9.84 -17.93 -19.81
N PRO A 161 -9.60 -19.15 -19.30
CA PRO A 161 -10.38 -20.33 -19.70
C PRO A 161 -11.87 -20.24 -19.32
N ASP A 162 -12.24 -19.26 -18.49
CA ASP A 162 -13.60 -19.03 -17.99
C ASP A 162 -14.35 -17.87 -18.70
N ARG A 163 -13.89 -17.42 -19.88
CA ARG A 163 -14.61 -16.46 -20.74
C ARG A 163 -14.90 -17.00 -22.12
#